data_AF-A0A7W8CB75-F1
#
_entry.id   AF-A0A7W8CB75-F1
#
_cell.length_a   1.000
_cell.length_b   1.000
_cell.length_c   1.000
_cell.angle_alpha   90.00
_cell.angle_beta   90.00
_cell.angle_gamma   90.00
#
_symmetry.space_group_name_H-M   'P 1'
#
loop_
_entity.id
_entity.type
_entity.pdbx_description
1 polymer ?
#
loop_
_entity_poly.entity_id
_entity_poly.type
_entity_poly.pdbx_seq_one_letter_code
_entity_poly.pdbx_strand_id
1 'polypeptide(L)'
;MSDASIIRRASYGPSSPAIGARGATTRSRITEVSLELFGRLGYFDTSVDAIAKAAGVSRATLYQYFKGKDEIFLELLNECGSALFRVARRIGPLGPDEVGFDNLNWWLGEWSWVFEKYSTMFVQWTAIASSDTKVRPEIARFVSSYNHRVAERLAASGLKGMDPEVAAMTMTALVHRINLFVHTDRAYGRSAKDAVDTLSVFLQLALFPETPPSVLSSLRLHASADPAADVDAVEVPAVPEIAGLSIGERTAALSNRAVSTVTALADAGATQFRARGYRSTSVDDIVLTADVARGTFYKYFSDKQDLLAAVAAEIYGAGMAFADRIAHVDPVADESTLRHWLATYVEFYDRYSGCIEAWVEGTTDDPTIVGIGENGQVMMDIGAARMLIRGPCPYPFDPVVSALILRALVTRVPQAALEMPEPIVDDQVIELLMTCIRRGFFGLS
;
A
#
# COMPACT_ATOMS: atom_id res chain seq x y z
N MET A 1 -37.82 9.81 -27.31
CA MET A 1 -38.46 10.02 -25.99
C MET A 1 -37.65 11.08 -25.26
N SER A 2 -38.34 12.04 -24.66
CA SER A 2 -37.85 13.35 -24.21
C SER A 2 -36.56 13.35 -23.39
N ASP A 3 -35.62 14.19 -23.82
CA ASP A 3 -34.45 14.64 -23.05
C ASP A 3 -34.93 15.59 -21.94
N ALA A 4 -35.48 15.01 -20.87
CA ALA A 4 -35.91 15.76 -19.71
C ALA A 4 -34.66 16.12 -18.89
N SER A 5 -34.26 17.40 -18.92
CA SER A 5 -33.20 17.90 -18.06
C SER A 5 -33.51 17.54 -16.60
N ILE A 6 -32.69 16.69 -15.99
CA ILE A 6 -32.82 16.37 -14.57
C ILE A 6 -32.59 17.68 -13.81
N ILE A 7 -33.68 18.30 -13.31
CA ILE A 7 -33.60 19.45 -12.42
C ILE A 7 -32.97 18.96 -11.12
N ARG A 8 -31.67 19.21 -10.98
CA ARG A 8 -30.92 18.97 -9.74
C ARG A 8 -31.26 20.10 -8.77
N ARG A 9 -31.67 19.79 -7.53
CA ARG A 9 -31.78 20.85 -6.51
C ARG A 9 -30.37 21.35 -6.16
N ALA A 10 -30.28 22.57 -5.65
CA ALA A 10 -29.01 23.24 -5.36
C ALA A 10 -28.14 22.44 -4.36
N SER A 11 -26.83 22.70 -4.41
CA SER A 11 -25.75 21.97 -3.71
C SER A 11 -26.14 21.45 -2.32
N TYR A 12 -26.04 20.13 -2.16
CA TYR A 12 -26.56 19.33 -1.05
C TYR A 12 -25.50 19.02 0.00
N GLY A 13 -24.71 20.02 0.40
CA GLY A 13 -23.81 19.86 1.54
C GLY A 13 -24.58 19.57 2.84
N PRO A 14 -23.97 18.92 3.84
CA PRO A 14 -24.58 18.66 5.15
C PRO A 14 -25.01 19.94 5.91
N SER A 15 -24.59 21.11 5.43
CA SER A 15 -24.95 22.44 5.94
C SER A 15 -26.00 23.19 5.10
N SER A 16 -26.61 22.56 4.08
CA SER A 16 -27.57 23.24 3.21
C SER A 16 -28.98 23.28 3.85
N PRO A 17 -29.50 24.46 4.24
CA PRO A 17 -30.77 24.60 4.99
C PRO A 17 -32.03 24.21 4.19
N ALA A 18 -31.88 23.78 2.94
CA ALA A 18 -32.97 23.41 2.03
C ALA A 18 -33.41 21.93 2.11
N ILE A 19 -32.68 21.08 2.84
CA ILE A 19 -33.02 19.65 2.99
C ILE A 19 -33.83 19.47 4.28
N GLY A 20 -35.14 19.25 4.16
CA GLY A 20 -35.94 18.80 5.31
C GLY A 20 -35.40 17.47 5.84
N ALA A 21 -35.57 17.18 7.14
CA ALA A 21 -34.97 16.03 7.84
C ALA A 21 -35.02 14.69 7.07
N ARG A 22 -36.12 14.41 6.36
CA ARG A 22 -36.29 13.20 5.53
C ARG A 22 -35.27 13.07 4.39
N GLY A 23 -34.86 14.19 3.78
CA GLY A 23 -33.88 14.19 2.71
C GLY A 23 -32.47 13.93 3.23
N ALA A 24 -32.13 14.44 4.42
CA ALA A 24 -30.86 14.18 5.09
C ALA A 24 -30.75 12.69 5.45
N THR A 25 -31.79 12.11 6.05
CA THR A 25 -31.87 10.67 6.33
C THR A 25 -31.71 9.82 5.07
N THR A 26 -32.31 10.25 3.96
CA THR A 26 -32.18 9.51 2.68
C THR A 26 -30.76 9.58 2.13
N ARG A 27 -30.11 10.76 2.19
CA ARG A 27 -28.72 10.93 1.76
C ARG A 27 -27.77 10.07 2.58
N SER A 28 -27.87 10.12 3.92
CA SER A 28 -27.06 9.30 4.83
C SER A 28 -27.25 7.80 4.59
N ARG A 29 -28.49 7.34 4.37
CA ARG A 29 -28.75 5.94 4.04
C ARG A 29 -28.08 5.52 2.72
N ILE A 30 -28.03 6.40 1.73
CA ILE A 30 -27.32 6.11 0.46
C ILE A 30 -25.81 6.00 0.71
N THR A 31 -25.20 6.90 1.49
CA THR A 31 -23.76 6.86 1.77
C THR A 31 -23.37 5.64 2.61
N GLU A 32 -24.14 5.32 3.66
CA GLU A 32 -23.93 4.14 4.52
C GLU A 32 -23.96 2.83 3.72
N VAL A 33 -25.01 2.63 2.92
CA VAL A 33 -25.13 1.43 2.07
C VAL A 33 -24.05 1.37 1.00
N SER A 34 -23.65 2.52 0.46
CA SER A 34 -22.55 2.56 -0.52
C SER A 34 -21.23 2.16 0.11
N LEU A 35 -20.94 2.60 1.34
CA LEU A 35 -19.75 2.19 2.07
C LEU A 35 -19.73 0.67 2.30
N GLU A 36 -20.85 0.08 2.73
CA GLU A 36 -20.97 -1.38 2.88
C GLU A 36 -20.70 -2.11 1.55
N LEU A 37 -21.32 -1.66 0.46
CA LEU A 37 -21.14 -2.27 -0.85
C LEU A 37 -19.70 -2.13 -1.37
N PHE A 38 -19.07 -0.97 -1.18
CA PHE A 38 -17.66 -0.77 -1.53
C PHE A 38 -16.75 -1.69 -0.71
N GLY A 39 -17.06 -1.93 0.57
CA GLY A 39 -16.31 -2.86 1.40
C GLY A 39 -16.44 -4.32 0.94
N ARG A 40 -17.64 -4.73 0.52
CA ARG A 40 -17.91 -6.12 0.11
C ARG A 40 -17.53 -6.44 -1.33
N LEU A 41 -17.80 -5.52 -2.26
CA LEU A 41 -17.65 -5.75 -3.70
C LEU A 41 -16.45 -5.02 -4.30
N GLY A 42 -15.86 -4.08 -3.56
CA GLY A 42 -14.91 -3.13 -4.13
C GLY A 42 -15.60 -1.98 -4.87
N TYR A 43 -14.86 -0.88 -5.05
CA TYR A 43 -15.35 0.33 -5.71
C TYR A 43 -15.67 0.09 -7.18
N PHE A 44 -14.84 -0.68 -7.91
CA PHE A 44 -15.01 -0.90 -9.35
C PHE A 44 -16.27 -1.73 -9.67
N ASP A 45 -16.54 -2.79 -8.90
CA ASP A 45 -17.66 -3.71 -9.15
C ASP A 45 -18.98 -3.23 -8.56
N THR A 46 -18.96 -2.19 -7.72
CA THR A 46 -20.18 -1.58 -7.20
C THR A 46 -20.84 -0.70 -8.28
N SER A 47 -22.12 -0.99 -8.57
CA SER A 47 -22.94 -0.22 -9.53
C SER A 47 -23.94 0.71 -8.84
N VAL A 48 -24.34 1.78 -9.53
CA VAL A 48 -25.39 2.71 -9.03
C VAL A 48 -26.72 1.99 -8.82
N ASP A 49 -27.03 1.00 -9.65
CA ASP A 49 -28.27 0.22 -9.53
C ASP A 49 -28.23 -0.68 -8.28
N ALA A 50 -27.08 -1.28 -7.97
CA ALA A 50 -26.89 -2.03 -6.73
C ALA A 50 -27.05 -1.14 -5.50
N ILE A 51 -26.46 0.06 -5.52
CA ILE A 51 -26.60 1.05 -4.43
C ILE A 51 -28.07 1.45 -4.27
N ALA A 52 -28.77 1.83 -5.35
CA ALA A 52 -30.17 2.26 -5.29
C ALA A 52 -31.07 1.16 -4.71
N LYS A 53 -30.87 -0.08 -5.17
CA LYS A 53 -31.61 -1.26 -4.68
C LYS A 53 -31.38 -1.48 -3.19
N ALA A 54 -30.11 -1.52 -2.75
CA ALA A 54 -29.75 -1.77 -1.35
C ALA A 54 -30.21 -0.61 -0.44
N ALA A 55 -30.14 0.63 -0.92
CA ALA A 55 -30.63 1.80 -0.22
C ALA A 55 -32.16 1.95 -0.31
N GLY A 56 -32.91 1.01 -0.91
CA GLY A 56 -34.36 1.06 -1.01
C GLY A 56 -34.90 2.36 -1.63
N VAL A 57 -34.24 2.87 -2.66
CA VAL A 57 -34.64 4.05 -3.43
C VAL A 57 -34.67 3.74 -4.93
N SER A 58 -35.41 4.53 -5.71
CA SER A 58 -35.34 4.42 -7.17
C SER A 58 -34.01 5.00 -7.68
N ARG A 59 -33.56 4.55 -8.85
CA ARG A 59 -32.39 5.14 -9.53
C ARG A 59 -32.57 6.64 -9.78
N ALA A 60 -33.77 7.07 -10.15
CA ALA A 60 -34.11 8.49 -10.31
C ALA A 60 -33.97 9.26 -9.00
N THR A 61 -34.39 8.67 -7.87
CA THR A 61 -34.22 9.26 -6.54
C THR A 61 -32.74 9.36 -6.16
N LEU A 62 -31.93 8.33 -6.40
CA LEU A 62 -30.49 8.40 -6.15
C LEU A 62 -29.86 9.56 -6.93
N TYR A 63 -30.19 9.70 -8.23
CA TYR A 63 -29.69 10.80 -9.05
C TYR A 63 -30.13 12.20 -8.62
N GLN A 64 -31.17 12.31 -7.79
CA GLN A 64 -31.52 13.59 -7.17
C GLN A 64 -30.51 14.02 -6.11
N TYR A 65 -29.83 13.05 -5.45
CA TYR A 65 -28.84 13.30 -4.40
C TYR A 65 -27.40 13.26 -4.91
N PHE A 66 -27.09 12.32 -5.82
CA PHE A 66 -25.74 12.05 -6.30
C PHE A 66 -25.69 11.82 -7.82
N LYS A 67 -24.73 12.41 -8.52
CA LYS A 67 -24.47 12.25 -9.96
C LYS A 67 -24.02 10.83 -10.32
N GLY A 68 -23.55 10.06 -9.34
CA GLY A 68 -23.08 8.68 -9.50
C GLY A 68 -22.26 8.22 -8.31
N LYS A 69 -21.71 7.01 -8.39
CA LYS A 69 -20.91 6.41 -7.31
C LYS A 69 -19.67 7.22 -6.95
N ASP A 70 -19.07 7.92 -7.92
CA ASP A 70 -17.89 8.76 -7.70
C ASP A 70 -18.20 9.92 -6.74
N GLU A 71 -19.35 10.58 -6.89
CA GLU A 71 -19.73 11.68 -5.98
C GLU A 71 -20.07 11.17 -4.58
N ILE A 72 -20.61 9.96 -4.47
CA ILE A 72 -20.84 9.29 -3.18
C ILE A 72 -19.49 8.97 -2.51
N PHE A 73 -18.55 8.41 -3.27
CA PHE A 73 -17.21 8.09 -2.77
C PHE A 73 -16.45 9.34 -2.32
N LEU A 74 -16.54 10.44 -3.08
CA LEU A 74 -15.93 11.71 -2.72
C LEU A 74 -16.52 12.31 -1.43
N GLU A 75 -17.82 12.13 -1.18
CA GLU A 75 -18.44 12.53 0.08
C GLU A 75 -17.86 11.74 1.26
N LEU A 76 -17.79 10.41 1.14
CA LEU A 76 -17.19 9.53 2.14
C LEU A 76 -15.69 9.83 2.36
N LEU A 77 -14.96 10.12 1.28
CA LEU A 77 -13.55 10.53 1.34
C LEU A 77 -13.40 11.84 2.12
N ASN A 78 -14.28 12.81 1.90
CA ASN A 78 -14.25 14.08 2.62
C ASN A 78 -14.58 13.93 4.12
N GLU A 79 -15.49 13.02 4.48
CA GLU A 79 -15.78 12.68 5.87
C GLU A 79 -14.58 12.04 6.57
N CYS A 80 -13.97 11.02 5.96
CA CYS A 80 -12.75 10.38 6.44
C CYS A 80 -11.60 11.39 6.55
N GLY A 81 -11.38 12.17 5.49
CA GLY A 81 -10.35 13.17 5.43
C GLY A 81 -10.49 14.26 6.49
N SER A 82 -11.72 14.69 6.77
CA SER A 82 -12.01 15.64 7.86
C SER A 82 -11.63 15.07 9.24
N ALA A 83 -11.78 13.75 9.46
CA ALA A 83 -11.32 13.11 10.68
C ALA A 83 -9.79 13.12 10.78
N LEU A 84 -9.08 12.73 9.71
CA LEU A 84 -7.61 12.80 9.65
C LEU A 84 -7.08 14.22 9.86
N PHE A 85 -7.64 15.24 9.20
CA PHE A 85 -7.19 16.62 9.38
C PHE A 85 -7.39 17.13 10.81
N ARG A 86 -8.41 16.64 11.54
CA ARG A 86 -8.56 16.96 12.98
C ARG A 86 -7.44 16.36 13.81
N VAL A 87 -7.00 15.14 13.49
CA VAL A 87 -5.85 14.49 14.13
C VAL A 87 -4.56 15.25 13.82
N ALA A 88 -4.29 15.56 12.55
CA ALA A 88 -3.11 16.33 12.14
C ALA A 88 -3.01 17.72 12.80
N ARG A 89 -4.14 18.43 12.94
CA ARG A 89 -4.18 19.73 13.64
C ARG A 89 -3.82 19.67 15.12
N ARG A 90 -3.94 18.50 15.74
CA ARG A 90 -3.71 18.29 17.17
C ARG A 90 -2.33 17.73 17.48
N ILE A 91 -1.51 17.46 16.46
CA ILE A 91 -0.11 17.05 16.66
C ILE A 91 0.58 18.16 17.45
N GLY A 92 1.04 17.82 18.66
CA GLY A 92 1.85 18.69 19.51
C GLY A 92 3.25 18.92 18.92
N PRO A 93 4.14 19.61 19.64
CA PRO A 93 5.54 19.72 19.24
C PRO A 93 6.15 18.32 19.10
N LEU A 94 6.82 18.05 17.98
CA LEU A 94 7.68 16.87 17.82
C LEU A 94 9.13 17.25 18.16
N GLY A 95 9.97 16.27 18.46
CA GLY A 95 11.38 16.50 18.77
C GLY A 95 12.05 15.27 19.39
N PRO A 96 13.36 15.35 19.69
CA PRO A 96 14.16 14.26 20.25
C PRO A 96 13.95 14.05 21.77
N ASP A 97 12.88 14.58 22.35
CA ASP A 97 12.59 14.54 23.79
C ASP A 97 11.31 13.72 24.10
N GLU A 98 11.06 13.51 25.39
CA GLU A 98 9.92 12.72 25.89
C GLU A 98 8.58 13.28 25.40
N VAL A 99 8.41 14.61 25.41
CA VAL A 99 7.18 15.26 24.96
C VAL A 99 6.98 15.07 23.45
N GLY A 100 8.04 15.21 22.66
CA GLY A 100 8.04 14.99 21.22
C GLY A 100 7.67 13.56 20.86
N PHE A 101 8.25 12.59 21.57
CA PHE A 101 7.98 11.17 21.38
C PHE A 101 6.55 10.79 21.77
N ASP A 102 6.06 11.28 22.91
CA ASP A 102 4.67 11.05 23.34
C ASP A 102 3.66 11.62 22.34
N ASN A 103 3.93 12.81 21.80
CA ASN A 103 3.10 13.42 20.76
C ASN A 103 3.09 12.61 19.46
N LEU A 104 4.24 12.02 19.08
CA LEU A 104 4.34 11.13 17.91
C LEU A 104 3.54 9.84 18.13
N ASN A 105 3.73 9.16 19.26
CA ASN A 105 3.02 7.93 19.59
C ASN A 105 1.50 8.17 19.67
N TRP A 106 1.08 9.27 20.32
CA TRP A 106 -0.33 9.66 20.37
C TRP A 106 -0.91 9.89 18.97
N TRP A 107 -0.19 10.61 18.10
CA TRP A 107 -0.64 10.85 16.72
C TRP A 107 -0.81 9.54 15.95
N LEU A 108 0.14 8.60 16.07
CA LEU A 108 0.05 7.29 15.41
C LEU A 108 -1.14 6.47 15.94
N GLY A 109 -1.41 6.52 17.25
CA GLY A 109 -2.57 5.87 17.86
C GLY A 109 -3.90 6.44 17.36
N GLU A 110 -4.04 7.77 17.32
CA GLU A 110 -5.24 8.43 16.78
C GLU A 110 -5.41 8.16 15.29
N TRP A 111 -4.31 8.13 14.53
CA TRP A 111 -4.34 7.78 13.11
C TRP A 111 -4.84 6.35 12.92
N SER A 112 -4.35 5.40 13.72
CA SER A 112 -4.81 4.01 13.72
C SER A 112 -6.30 3.88 14.04
N TRP A 113 -6.79 4.63 15.02
CA TRP A 113 -8.23 4.69 15.34
C TRP A 113 -9.08 5.23 14.17
N VAL A 114 -8.61 6.30 13.51
CA VAL A 114 -9.29 6.82 12.30
C VAL A 114 -9.26 5.78 11.19
N PHE A 115 -8.14 5.07 11.01
CA PHE A 115 -8.04 4.00 10.03
C PHE A 115 -9.07 2.90 10.30
N GLU A 116 -9.15 2.38 11.52
CA GLU A 116 -10.10 1.31 11.88
C GLU A 116 -11.54 1.73 11.59
N LYS A 117 -11.90 2.95 11.99
CA LYS A 117 -13.25 3.50 11.79
C LYS A 117 -13.62 3.66 10.31
N TYR A 118 -12.65 3.98 9.45
CA TYR A 118 -12.87 4.28 8.03
C TYR A 118 -12.13 3.29 7.12
N SER A 119 -11.88 2.06 7.57
CA SER A 119 -10.98 1.10 6.93
C SER A 119 -11.34 0.81 5.48
N THR A 120 -12.63 0.66 5.18
CA THR A 120 -13.13 0.51 3.81
C THR A 120 -12.65 1.64 2.90
N MET A 121 -12.64 2.90 3.36
CA MET A 121 -12.17 4.02 2.54
C MET A 121 -10.68 3.93 2.24
N PHE A 122 -9.85 3.51 3.20
CA PHE A 122 -8.41 3.35 3.00
C PHE A 122 -8.07 2.16 2.08
N VAL A 123 -8.77 1.04 2.26
CA VAL A 123 -8.62 -0.13 1.38
C VAL A 123 -8.99 0.25 -0.06
N GLN A 124 -10.16 0.87 -0.26
CA GLN A 124 -10.61 1.24 -1.60
C GLN A 124 -9.78 2.35 -2.23
N TRP A 125 -9.29 3.30 -1.44
CA TRP A 125 -8.34 4.30 -1.92
C TRP A 125 -7.16 3.62 -2.59
N THR A 126 -6.52 2.64 -1.95
CA THR A 126 -5.31 1.99 -2.48
C THR A 126 -5.53 1.49 -3.92
N ALA A 127 -6.65 0.80 -4.16
CA ALA A 127 -7.04 0.31 -5.48
C ALA A 127 -7.43 1.44 -6.47
N ILE A 128 -8.00 2.55 -5.98
CA ILE A 128 -8.39 3.70 -6.82
C ILE A 128 -7.17 4.54 -7.21
N ALA A 129 -6.19 4.68 -6.32
CA ALA A 129 -4.98 5.47 -6.55
C ALA A 129 -4.10 4.88 -7.66
N SER A 130 -4.13 3.55 -7.82
CA SER A 130 -3.46 2.81 -8.89
C SER A 130 -4.24 2.77 -10.22
N SER A 131 -5.42 3.40 -10.29
CA SER A 131 -6.31 3.33 -11.45
C SER A 131 -6.67 4.71 -12.00
N ASP A 132 -6.83 4.83 -13.32
CA ASP A 132 -7.27 6.09 -13.95
C ASP A 132 -8.76 6.33 -13.71
N THR A 133 -9.08 7.06 -12.65
CA THR A 133 -10.45 7.39 -12.23
C THR A 133 -10.63 8.89 -12.02
N LYS A 134 -11.88 9.36 -12.06
CA LYS A 134 -12.22 10.77 -11.72
C LYS A 134 -11.97 11.10 -10.24
N VAL A 135 -11.82 10.08 -9.39
CA VAL A 135 -11.61 10.22 -7.95
C VAL A 135 -10.12 10.36 -7.61
N ARG A 136 -9.22 9.75 -8.41
CA ARG A 136 -7.77 9.76 -8.18
C ARG A 136 -7.17 11.16 -7.96
N PRO A 137 -7.51 12.21 -8.74
CA PRO A 137 -6.98 13.55 -8.50
C PRO A 137 -7.41 14.16 -7.14
N GLU A 138 -8.61 13.84 -6.67
CA GLU A 138 -9.13 14.32 -5.38
C GLU A 138 -8.38 13.65 -4.21
N ILE A 139 -8.11 12.35 -4.33
CA ILE A 139 -7.26 11.60 -3.40
C ILE A 139 -5.85 12.19 -3.35
N ALA A 140 -5.21 12.41 -4.50
CA ALA A 140 -3.86 12.98 -4.56
C ALA A 140 -3.78 14.36 -3.90
N ARG A 141 -4.78 15.22 -4.15
CA ARG A 141 -4.91 16.53 -3.50
C ARG A 141 -5.10 16.44 -1.99
N PHE A 142 -5.90 15.48 -1.53
CA PHE A 142 -6.07 15.21 -0.10
C PHE A 142 -4.73 14.83 0.55
N VAL A 143 -4.01 13.86 -0.02
CA VAL A 143 -2.69 13.40 0.47
C VAL A 143 -1.70 14.55 0.54
N SER A 144 -1.54 15.28 -0.56
CA SER A 144 -0.61 16.40 -0.62
C SER A 144 -0.93 17.45 0.45
N SER A 145 -2.21 17.79 0.63
CA SER A 145 -2.64 18.74 1.65
C SER A 145 -2.40 18.22 3.09
N TYR A 146 -2.59 16.93 3.31
CA TYR A 146 -2.35 16.30 4.61
C TYR A 146 -0.85 16.25 4.93
N ASN A 147 -0.02 15.82 3.98
CA ASN A 147 1.44 15.74 4.12
C ASN A 147 2.04 17.12 4.36
N HIS A 148 1.60 18.13 3.62
CA HIS A 148 2.05 19.50 3.82
C HIS A 148 1.82 19.98 5.26
N ARG A 149 0.66 19.65 5.85
CA ARG A 149 0.35 20.02 7.24
C ARG A 149 1.25 19.32 8.26
N VAL A 150 1.61 18.07 7.99
CA VAL A 150 2.55 17.30 8.81
C VAL A 150 3.97 17.84 8.63
N ALA A 151 4.35 18.24 7.40
CA ALA A 151 5.63 18.84 7.08
C ALA A 151 5.83 20.19 7.79
N GLU A 152 4.81 21.05 7.85
CA GLU A 152 4.83 22.29 8.64
C GLU A 152 5.18 22.02 10.11
N ARG A 153 4.64 20.94 10.68
CA ARG A 153 4.95 20.54 12.06
C ARG A 153 6.38 20.04 12.19
N LEU A 154 6.85 19.18 11.29
CA LEU A 154 8.21 18.64 11.30
C LEU A 154 9.27 19.72 11.09
N ALA A 155 9.02 20.70 10.22
CA ALA A 155 9.90 21.84 9.98
C ALA A 155 10.11 22.67 11.26
N ALA A 156 9.08 22.79 12.10
CA ALA A 156 9.16 23.47 13.38
C ALA A 156 9.86 22.66 14.49
N SER A 157 10.23 21.41 14.23
CA SER A 157 10.76 20.45 15.21
C SER A 157 12.28 20.23 15.12
N GLY A 158 12.99 21.02 14.32
CA GLY A 158 14.45 20.94 14.24
C GLY A 158 14.96 19.67 13.54
N LEU A 159 14.20 19.13 12.58
CA LEU A 159 14.55 17.98 11.76
C LEU A 159 15.94 18.14 11.12
N LYS A 160 16.77 17.09 11.13
CA LYS A 160 18.15 17.11 10.60
C LYS A 160 18.36 16.07 9.49
N GLY A 161 18.93 16.51 8.37
CA GLY A 161 19.34 15.62 7.29
C GLY A 161 18.19 14.97 6.52
N MET A 162 16.97 15.48 6.66
CA MET A 162 15.81 15.07 5.88
C MET A 162 14.95 16.30 5.60
N ASP A 163 14.44 16.41 4.38
CA ASP A 163 13.48 17.45 4.02
C ASP A 163 12.13 17.20 4.73
N PRO A 164 11.46 18.24 5.30
CA PRO A 164 10.20 18.04 6.02
C PRO A 164 9.05 17.45 5.20
N GLU A 165 8.95 17.74 3.90
CA GLU A 165 7.91 17.17 3.02
C GLU A 165 8.20 15.69 2.75
N VAL A 166 9.48 15.34 2.55
CA VAL A 166 9.91 13.94 2.42
C VAL A 166 9.65 13.16 3.70
N ALA A 167 9.99 13.73 4.85
CA ALA A 167 9.74 13.13 6.16
C ALA A 167 8.24 12.91 6.41
N ALA A 168 7.40 13.91 6.09
CA ALA A 168 5.95 13.79 6.20
C ALA A 168 5.40 12.72 5.25
N MET A 169 5.87 12.67 4.00
CA MET A 169 5.50 11.64 3.04
C MET A 169 5.86 10.24 3.54
N THR A 170 7.09 10.03 4.01
CA THR A 170 7.53 8.74 4.55
C THR A 170 6.70 8.35 5.77
N MET A 171 6.51 9.26 6.72
CA MET A 171 5.75 9.00 7.95
C MET A 171 4.29 8.61 7.65
N THR A 172 3.64 9.32 6.73
CA THR A 172 2.24 9.06 6.34
C THR A 172 2.08 7.80 5.50
N ALA A 173 3.03 7.51 4.61
CA ALA A 173 3.11 6.27 3.86
C ALA A 173 3.21 5.05 4.78
N LEU A 174 4.09 5.11 5.80
CA LEU A 174 4.30 4.01 6.73
C LEU A 174 3.11 3.78 7.65
N VAL A 175 2.57 4.83 8.29
CA VAL A 175 1.41 4.66 9.18
C VAL A 175 0.21 4.09 8.44
N HIS A 176 -0.02 4.50 7.19
CA HIS A 176 -1.07 3.92 6.37
C HIS A 176 -0.82 2.45 6.07
N ARG A 177 0.38 2.12 5.57
CA ARG A 177 0.70 0.76 5.14
C ARG A 177 0.68 -0.24 6.30
N ILE A 178 1.18 0.15 7.46
CA ILE A 178 1.17 -0.68 8.67
C ILE A 178 -0.26 -0.96 9.14
N ASN A 179 -1.12 0.06 9.21
CA ASN A 179 -2.52 -0.16 9.58
C ASN A 179 -3.27 -1.03 8.57
N LEU A 180 -2.95 -0.89 7.28
CA LEU A 180 -3.50 -1.77 6.24
C LEU A 180 -3.08 -3.23 6.45
N PHE A 181 -1.81 -3.49 6.80
CA PHE A 181 -1.34 -4.85 7.07
C PHE A 181 -2.04 -5.46 8.28
N VAL A 182 -2.20 -4.71 9.38
CA VAL A 182 -2.94 -5.17 10.55
C VAL A 182 -4.41 -5.46 10.22
N HIS A 183 -5.07 -4.55 9.49
CA HIS A 183 -6.49 -4.71 9.15
C HIS A 183 -6.76 -5.86 8.18
N THR A 184 -5.79 -6.18 7.32
CA THR A 184 -5.90 -7.27 6.33
C THR A 184 -5.33 -8.60 6.84
N ASP A 185 -5.12 -8.73 8.15
CA ASP A 185 -4.57 -9.92 8.82
C ASP A 185 -3.20 -10.37 8.29
N ARG A 186 -2.39 -9.41 7.83
CA ARG A 186 -1.01 -9.61 7.34
C ARG A 186 0.04 -9.23 8.38
N ALA A 187 -0.37 -9.13 9.64
CA ALA A 187 0.49 -8.77 10.76
C ALA A 187 0.86 -9.96 11.65
N TYR A 188 0.62 -11.21 11.20
CA TYR A 188 1.04 -12.43 11.89
C TYR A 188 0.56 -12.47 13.37
N GLY A 189 -0.70 -12.09 13.59
CA GLY A 189 -1.31 -12.02 14.92
C GLY A 189 -0.90 -10.82 15.79
N ARG A 190 -0.08 -9.88 15.29
CA ARG A 190 0.29 -8.66 16.02
C ARG A 190 -0.86 -7.66 16.03
N SER A 191 -1.07 -7.03 17.19
CA SER A 191 -2.14 -6.06 17.37
C SER A 191 -1.81 -4.71 16.73
N ALA A 192 -2.84 -3.89 16.49
CA ALA A 192 -2.65 -2.49 16.08
C ALA A 192 -1.76 -1.72 17.07
N LYS A 193 -1.82 -2.06 18.37
CA LYS A 193 -0.97 -1.45 19.39
C LYS A 193 0.49 -1.82 19.21
N ASP A 194 0.81 -3.11 19.01
CA ASP A 194 2.20 -3.55 18.79
C ASP A 194 2.80 -2.88 17.55
N ALA A 195 1.97 -2.75 16.50
CA ALA A 195 2.31 -2.07 15.27
C ALA A 195 2.59 -0.57 15.48
N VAL A 196 1.71 0.13 16.19
CA VAL A 196 1.85 1.57 16.51
C VAL A 196 3.07 1.81 17.39
N ASP A 197 3.27 1.03 18.46
CA ASP A 197 4.37 1.25 19.40
C ASP A 197 5.73 1.04 18.71
N THR A 198 5.87 -0.05 17.93
CA THR A 198 7.11 -0.33 17.17
C THR A 198 7.38 0.75 16.11
N LEU A 199 6.33 1.15 15.37
CA LEU A 199 6.44 2.21 14.37
C LEU A 199 6.78 3.57 15.01
N SER A 200 6.32 3.83 16.24
CA SER A 200 6.64 5.05 16.99
C SER A 200 8.13 5.14 17.26
N VAL A 201 8.74 4.07 17.79
CA VAL A 201 10.19 4.03 18.05
C VAL A 201 10.98 4.15 16.75
N PHE A 202 10.57 3.42 15.71
CA PHE A 202 11.22 3.48 14.40
C PHE A 202 11.21 4.90 13.82
N LEU A 203 10.04 5.55 13.77
CA LEU A 203 9.90 6.90 13.24
C LEU A 203 10.63 7.93 14.11
N GLN A 204 10.60 7.77 15.43
CA GLN A 204 11.34 8.65 16.34
C GLN A 204 12.84 8.64 16.01
N LEU A 205 13.43 7.46 15.86
CA LEU A 205 14.84 7.32 15.51
C LEU A 205 15.14 7.76 14.07
N ALA A 206 14.25 7.48 13.12
CA ALA A 206 14.40 7.88 11.72
C ALA A 206 14.40 9.40 11.54
N LEU A 207 13.51 10.10 12.25
CA LEU A 207 13.34 11.56 12.17
C LEU A 207 14.32 12.30 13.09
N PHE A 208 14.57 11.76 14.29
CA PHE A 208 15.38 12.39 15.33
C PHE A 208 16.46 11.41 15.84
N PRO A 209 17.51 11.12 15.05
CA PRO A 209 18.52 10.13 15.40
C PRO A 209 19.33 10.47 16.66
N GLU A 210 19.28 11.72 17.13
CA GLU A 210 19.88 12.15 18.39
C GLU A 210 19.03 11.84 19.64
N THR A 211 17.86 11.21 19.49
CA THR A 211 16.95 10.88 20.59
C THR A 211 17.67 10.04 21.66
N PRO A 212 17.74 10.48 22.92
CA PRO A 212 18.36 9.70 23.98
C PRO A 212 17.60 8.39 24.25
N PRO A 213 18.29 7.26 24.53
CA PRO A 213 17.63 5.98 24.81
C PRO A 213 16.61 6.03 25.95
N SER A 214 16.77 6.94 26.92
CA SER A 214 15.82 7.14 28.02
C SER A 214 14.43 7.59 27.55
N VAL A 215 14.34 8.33 26.44
CA VAL A 215 13.06 8.80 25.86
C VAL A 215 12.21 7.64 25.37
N LEU A 216 12.83 6.58 24.85
CA LEU A 216 12.14 5.44 24.26
C LEU A 216 11.65 4.43 25.31
N SER A 217 12.07 4.61 26.58
CA SER A 217 11.81 3.65 27.66
C SER A 217 10.36 3.64 28.17
N SER A 218 9.55 4.62 27.78
CA SER A 218 8.13 4.71 28.12
C SER A 218 7.29 3.62 27.43
N LEU A 219 7.73 3.16 26.25
CA LEU A 219 7.12 2.02 25.57
C LEU A 219 7.82 0.72 25.98
N ARG A 220 7.04 -0.34 26.09
CA ARG A 220 7.54 -1.71 26.16
C ARG A 220 7.04 -2.43 24.93
N LEU A 221 7.92 -2.52 23.93
CA LEU A 221 7.58 -3.23 22.70
C LEU A 221 7.43 -4.73 22.98
N HIS A 222 6.62 -5.40 22.17
CA HIS A 222 6.48 -6.85 22.16
C HIS A 222 7.73 -7.49 21.55
N ALA A 223 8.88 -7.31 22.18
CA ALA A 223 10.10 -8.04 21.87
C ALA A 223 10.18 -9.23 22.83
N SER A 224 10.12 -10.45 22.30
CA SER A 224 10.39 -11.60 23.15
C SER A 224 11.88 -11.64 23.54
N ALA A 225 12.20 -12.44 24.55
CA ALA A 225 13.58 -12.67 24.95
C ALA A 225 14.41 -13.36 23.85
N ASP A 226 13.75 -13.94 22.85
CA ASP A 226 14.36 -14.62 21.71
C ASP A 226 13.68 -14.16 20.40
N PRO A 227 14.14 -13.02 19.81
CA PRO A 227 13.61 -12.53 18.55
C PRO A 227 13.71 -13.52 17.40
N ALA A 228 14.65 -14.48 17.43
CA ALA A 228 14.75 -15.50 16.39
C ALA A 228 13.59 -16.51 16.51
N ALA A 229 13.24 -16.92 17.73
CA ALA A 229 12.08 -17.78 17.98
C ALA A 229 10.76 -17.11 17.54
N ASP A 230 10.62 -15.78 17.72
CA ASP A 230 9.44 -15.05 17.24
C ASP A 230 9.30 -15.11 15.72
N VAL A 231 10.42 -15.03 15.00
CA VAL A 231 10.46 -15.13 13.54
C VAL A 231 10.17 -16.56 13.08
N ASP A 232 10.76 -17.56 13.74
CA ASP A 232 10.55 -18.97 13.41
C ASP A 232 9.13 -19.46 13.77
N ALA A 233 8.39 -18.74 14.62
CA ALA A 233 6.99 -18.99 14.93
C ALA A 233 6.00 -18.47 13.86
N VAL A 234 6.47 -17.70 12.87
CA VAL A 234 5.63 -17.25 11.75
C VAL A 234 5.19 -18.45 10.91
N GLU A 235 3.88 -18.66 10.80
CA GLU A 235 3.33 -19.74 9.98
C GLU A 235 3.60 -19.47 8.50
N VAL A 236 4.28 -20.40 7.84
CA VAL A 236 4.59 -20.31 6.41
C VAL A 236 3.49 -21.04 5.63
N PRO A 237 2.76 -20.36 4.73
CA PRO A 237 1.80 -21.00 3.84
C PRO A 237 2.44 -22.11 3.00
N ALA A 238 1.63 -23.05 2.52
CA ALA A 238 2.14 -24.13 1.67
C ALA A 238 2.87 -23.60 0.43
N VAL A 239 3.91 -24.30 0.01
CA VAL A 239 4.63 -23.96 -1.23
C VAL A 239 3.66 -24.15 -2.40
N PRO A 240 3.44 -23.11 -3.24
CA PRO A 240 2.52 -23.19 -4.37
C PRO A 240 3.04 -24.16 -5.44
N GLU A 241 2.10 -24.85 -6.11
CA GLU A 241 2.42 -25.72 -7.24
C GLU A 241 2.62 -24.88 -8.50
N ILE A 242 3.88 -24.56 -8.80
CA ILE A 242 4.26 -23.69 -9.94
C ILE A 242 4.93 -24.43 -11.10
N ALA A 243 5.08 -25.75 -10.98
CA ALA A 243 5.79 -26.56 -11.96
C ALA A 243 5.15 -26.45 -13.36
N GLY A 244 5.96 -26.10 -14.36
CA GLY A 244 5.53 -25.93 -15.75
C GLY A 244 4.81 -24.61 -16.04
N LEU A 245 4.62 -23.73 -15.04
CA LEU A 245 3.97 -22.43 -15.23
C LEU A 245 4.96 -21.36 -15.69
N SER A 246 6.21 -21.43 -15.24
CA SER A 246 7.21 -20.39 -15.52
C SER A 246 7.44 -20.19 -17.01
N ILE A 247 7.84 -18.97 -17.39
CA ILE A 247 8.21 -18.66 -18.77
C ILE A 247 9.42 -19.49 -19.18
N GLY A 248 10.38 -19.67 -18.26
CA GLY A 248 11.54 -20.55 -18.45
C GLY A 248 11.16 -21.98 -18.85
N GLU A 249 10.27 -22.63 -18.10
CA GLU A 249 9.83 -24.01 -18.40
C GLU A 249 8.98 -24.09 -19.68
N ARG A 250 8.05 -23.14 -19.87
CA ARG A 250 7.17 -23.10 -21.04
C ARG A 250 7.95 -22.92 -22.34
N THR A 251 9.12 -22.29 -22.28
CA THR A 251 9.96 -21.99 -23.44
C THR A 251 11.16 -22.91 -23.61
N ALA A 252 11.41 -23.85 -22.68
CA ALA A 252 12.61 -24.68 -22.63
C ALA A 252 12.91 -25.47 -23.93
N ALA A 253 11.88 -25.91 -24.65
CA ALA A 253 12.01 -26.66 -25.90
C ALA A 253 11.73 -25.82 -27.16
N LEU A 254 11.60 -24.50 -27.02
CA LEU A 254 11.25 -23.60 -28.11
C LEU A 254 12.50 -22.98 -28.77
N SER A 255 12.35 -22.52 -30.02
CA SER A 255 13.39 -21.75 -30.69
C SER A 255 13.64 -20.41 -29.97
N ASN A 256 14.86 -19.86 -30.05
CA ASN A 256 15.20 -18.53 -29.49
C ASN A 256 14.22 -17.43 -29.90
N ARG A 257 13.70 -17.47 -31.13
CA ARG A 257 12.68 -16.51 -31.61
C ARG A 257 11.39 -16.64 -30.81
N ALA A 258 10.93 -17.86 -30.55
CA ALA A 258 9.73 -18.12 -29.76
C ALA A 258 9.93 -17.75 -28.28
N VAL A 259 11.11 -18.02 -27.70
CA VAL A 259 11.48 -17.54 -26.36
C VAL A 259 11.32 -16.02 -26.29
N SER A 260 11.95 -15.29 -27.23
CA SER A 260 11.86 -13.83 -27.30
C SER A 260 10.41 -13.33 -27.46
N THR A 261 9.58 -13.99 -28.28
CA THR A 261 8.16 -13.65 -28.40
C THR A 261 7.40 -13.83 -27.08
N VAL A 262 7.64 -14.93 -26.36
CA VAL A 262 6.96 -15.22 -25.10
C VAL A 262 7.39 -14.22 -24.02
N THR A 263 8.68 -13.90 -23.92
CA THR A 263 9.21 -12.86 -23.02
C THR A 263 8.58 -11.50 -23.34
N ALA A 264 8.50 -11.12 -24.62
CA ALA A 264 7.88 -9.85 -25.01
C ALA A 264 6.40 -9.76 -24.62
N LEU A 265 5.65 -10.87 -24.73
CA LEU A 265 4.26 -10.94 -24.27
C LEU A 265 4.14 -10.83 -22.75
N ALA A 266 5.03 -11.49 -21.99
CA ALA A 266 5.07 -11.40 -20.53
C ALA A 266 5.39 -9.98 -20.05
N ASP A 267 6.39 -9.33 -20.67
CA ASP A 267 6.80 -7.97 -20.35
C ASP A 267 5.72 -6.95 -20.71
N ALA A 268 5.07 -7.11 -21.86
CA ALA A 268 3.91 -6.33 -22.24
C ALA A 268 2.74 -6.51 -21.26
N GLY A 269 2.51 -7.75 -20.80
CA GLY A 269 1.53 -8.08 -19.77
C GLY A 269 1.79 -7.33 -18.47
N ALA A 270 3.00 -7.47 -17.90
CA ALA A 270 3.41 -6.78 -16.68
C ALA A 270 3.30 -5.26 -16.81
N THR A 271 3.73 -4.70 -17.95
CA THR A 271 3.62 -3.26 -18.26
C THR A 271 2.16 -2.79 -18.24
N GLN A 272 1.26 -3.53 -18.89
CA GLN A 272 -0.16 -3.16 -18.93
C GLN A 272 -0.83 -3.32 -17.57
N PHE A 273 -0.54 -4.40 -16.83
CA PHE A 273 -1.07 -4.60 -15.49
C PHE A 273 -0.63 -3.48 -14.54
N ARG A 274 0.63 -3.04 -14.61
CA ARG A 274 1.13 -1.88 -13.86
C ARG A 274 0.42 -0.58 -14.26
N ALA A 275 0.17 -0.36 -15.54
CA ALA A 275 -0.36 0.92 -16.02
C ALA A 275 -1.86 1.13 -15.73
N ARG A 276 -2.66 0.06 -15.74
CA ARG A 276 -4.13 0.18 -15.64
C ARG A 276 -4.80 -0.88 -14.75
N GLY A 277 -4.01 -1.70 -14.06
CA GLY A 277 -4.49 -2.83 -13.27
C GLY A 277 -4.79 -4.08 -14.10
N TYR A 278 -4.76 -5.25 -13.44
CA TYR A 278 -5.04 -6.54 -14.07
C TYR A 278 -6.45 -6.61 -14.67
N ARG A 279 -7.48 -6.18 -13.92
CA ARG A 279 -8.89 -6.28 -14.35
C ARG A 279 -9.17 -5.47 -15.62
N SER A 280 -8.62 -4.26 -15.73
CA SER A 280 -8.84 -3.35 -16.87
C SER A 280 -7.98 -3.65 -18.10
N THR A 281 -7.02 -4.56 -17.99
CA THR A 281 -6.15 -4.95 -19.11
C THR A 281 -6.82 -6.01 -19.97
N SER A 282 -6.81 -5.82 -21.30
CA SER A 282 -7.28 -6.81 -22.27
C SER A 282 -6.11 -7.51 -22.98
N VAL A 283 -6.38 -8.66 -23.63
CA VAL A 283 -5.39 -9.32 -24.50
C VAL A 283 -4.97 -8.41 -25.65
N ASP A 284 -5.89 -7.57 -26.16
CA ASP A 284 -5.58 -6.63 -27.25
C ASP A 284 -4.58 -5.56 -26.81
N ASP A 285 -4.67 -5.06 -25.58
CA ASP A 285 -3.69 -4.12 -25.02
C ASP A 285 -2.28 -4.75 -24.94
N ILE A 286 -2.22 -6.02 -24.55
CA ILE A 286 -0.96 -6.77 -24.38
C ILE A 286 -0.30 -6.99 -25.74
N VAL A 287 -1.04 -7.49 -26.73
CA VAL A 287 -0.46 -7.78 -28.06
C VAL A 287 -0.10 -6.51 -28.82
N LEU A 288 -0.84 -5.41 -28.60
CA LEU A 288 -0.47 -4.08 -29.10
C LEU A 288 0.86 -3.62 -28.51
N THR A 289 1.06 -3.80 -27.20
CA THR A 289 2.30 -3.40 -26.49
C THR A 289 3.48 -4.28 -26.89
N ALA A 290 3.25 -5.57 -27.09
CA ALA A 290 4.27 -6.52 -27.53
C ALA A 290 4.58 -6.44 -29.04
N ASP A 291 3.85 -5.62 -29.80
CA ASP A 291 3.93 -5.53 -31.27
C ASP A 291 3.79 -6.89 -31.98
N VAL A 292 2.76 -7.66 -31.60
CA VAL A 292 2.46 -8.95 -32.22
C VAL A 292 0.98 -9.09 -32.60
N ALA A 293 0.69 -9.98 -33.55
CA ALA A 293 -0.68 -10.31 -33.89
C ALA A 293 -1.38 -11.05 -32.73
N ARG A 294 -2.70 -10.84 -32.58
CA ARG A 294 -3.52 -11.52 -31.57
C ARG A 294 -3.39 -13.05 -31.59
N GLY A 295 -3.28 -13.67 -32.77
CA GLY A 295 -3.08 -15.11 -32.89
C GLY A 295 -1.75 -15.60 -32.30
N THR A 296 -0.74 -14.74 -32.21
CA THR A 296 0.55 -15.04 -31.57
C THR A 296 0.39 -15.23 -30.07
N PHE A 297 -0.48 -14.45 -29.42
CA PHE A 297 -0.77 -14.62 -27.99
C PHE A 297 -1.33 -16.01 -27.72
N TYR A 298 -2.41 -16.38 -28.44
CA TYR A 298 -3.10 -17.66 -28.24
C TYR A 298 -2.30 -18.89 -28.65
N LYS A 299 -1.17 -18.70 -29.32
CA LYS A 299 -0.18 -19.76 -29.54
C LYS A 299 0.56 -20.15 -28.26
N TYR A 300 0.74 -19.19 -27.35
CA TYR A 300 1.58 -19.34 -26.16
C TYR A 300 0.82 -19.26 -24.84
N PHE A 301 -0.33 -18.58 -24.81
CA PHE A 301 -1.15 -18.41 -23.62
C PHE A 301 -2.63 -18.64 -23.94
N SER A 302 -3.36 -19.39 -23.12
CA SER A 302 -4.80 -19.64 -23.38
C SER A 302 -5.63 -18.38 -23.21
N ASP A 303 -5.28 -17.56 -22.22
CA ASP A 303 -5.99 -16.35 -21.83
C ASP A 303 -5.08 -15.44 -20.98
N LYS A 304 -5.65 -14.34 -20.47
CA LYS A 304 -4.93 -13.36 -19.64
C LYS A 304 -4.52 -13.92 -18.27
N GLN A 305 -5.28 -14.86 -17.71
CA GLN A 305 -4.99 -15.48 -16.41
C GLN A 305 -3.83 -16.47 -16.55
N ASP A 306 -3.74 -17.22 -17.66
CA ASP A 306 -2.59 -18.07 -17.99
C ASP A 306 -1.30 -17.25 -18.12
N LEU A 307 -1.36 -16.07 -18.77
CA LEU A 307 -0.23 -15.14 -18.77
C LEU A 307 0.14 -14.66 -17.36
N LEU A 308 -0.86 -14.26 -16.55
CA LEU A 308 -0.63 -13.82 -15.17
C LEU A 308 0.00 -14.93 -14.32
N ALA A 309 -0.46 -16.17 -14.45
CA ALA A 309 0.11 -17.32 -13.74
C ALA A 309 1.58 -17.55 -14.12
N ALA A 310 1.92 -17.45 -15.40
CA ALA A 310 3.30 -17.59 -15.85
C ALA A 310 4.21 -16.48 -15.32
N VAL A 311 3.73 -15.22 -15.33
CA VAL A 311 4.45 -14.09 -14.75
C VAL A 311 4.56 -14.20 -13.23
N ALA A 312 3.50 -14.68 -12.55
CA ALA A 312 3.51 -14.91 -11.10
C ALA A 312 4.55 -15.98 -10.70
N ALA A 313 4.70 -17.05 -11.47
CA ALA A 313 5.72 -18.07 -11.23
C ALA A 313 7.15 -17.52 -11.36
N GLU A 314 7.41 -16.65 -12.34
CA GLU A 314 8.69 -15.94 -12.47
C GLU A 314 8.94 -14.99 -11.27
N ILE A 315 7.92 -14.22 -10.87
CA ILE A 315 7.97 -13.34 -9.69
C ILE A 315 8.28 -14.15 -8.43
N TYR A 316 7.66 -15.32 -8.26
CA TYR A 316 7.89 -16.19 -7.12
C TYR A 316 9.35 -16.66 -7.04
N GLY A 317 9.90 -17.17 -8.15
CA GLY A 317 11.30 -17.61 -8.19
C GLY A 317 12.28 -16.49 -7.86
N ALA A 318 12.09 -15.31 -8.44
CA ALA A 318 12.91 -14.13 -8.14
C ALA A 318 12.74 -13.65 -6.68
N GLY A 319 11.49 -13.62 -6.18
CA GLY A 319 11.14 -13.22 -4.83
C GLY A 319 11.79 -14.10 -3.76
N MET A 320 11.78 -15.44 -3.96
CA MET A 320 12.48 -16.38 -3.08
C MET A 320 13.98 -16.09 -3.02
N ALA A 321 14.60 -15.75 -4.14
CA ALA A 321 16.01 -15.38 -4.17
C ALA A 321 16.27 -14.03 -3.47
N PHE A 322 15.34 -13.07 -3.53
CA PHE A 322 15.44 -11.82 -2.75
C PHE A 322 15.35 -12.08 -1.25
N ALA A 323 14.40 -12.92 -0.83
CA ALA A 323 14.18 -13.30 0.56
C ALA A 323 15.41 -14.02 1.17
N ASP A 324 15.99 -14.95 0.43
CA ASP A 324 17.22 -15.65 0.83
C ASP A 324 18.41 -14.68 0.98
N ARG A 325 18.64 -13.84 -0.03
CA ARG A 325 19.76 -12.87 0.00
C ARG A 325 19.65 -11.89 1.16
N ILE A 326 18.48 -11.26 1.37
CA ILE A 326 18.34 -10.26 2.44
C ILE A 326 18.57 -10.86 3.82
N ALA A 327 18.15 -12.10 4.05
CA ALA A 327 18.33 -12.81 5.32
C ALA A 327 19.81 -12.96 5.71
N HIS A 328 20.73 -12.75 4.77
CA HIS A 328 22.16 -12.88 4.96
C HIS A 328 22.94 -11.56 4.97
N VAL A 329 22.29 -10.44 4.67
CA VAL A 329 22.90 -9.11 4.70
C VAL A 329 23.15 -8.67 6.14
N ASP A 330 24.34 -8.13 6.41
CA ASP A 330 24.60 -7.33 7.60
C ASP A 330 24.28 -5.86 7.28
N PRO A 331 23.18 -5.30 7.82
CA PRO A 331 22.71 -3.97 7.42
C PRO A 331 23.60 -2.82 7.94
N VAL A 332 24.54 -3.11 8.86
CA VAL A 332 25.45 -2.11 9.44
C VAL A 332 26.85 -2.26 8.84
N ALA A 333 27.36 -3.49 8.75
CA ALA A 333 28.71 -3.75 8.26
C ALA A 333 28.81 -3.81 6.73
N ASP A 334 27.71 -4.14 6.03
CA ASP A 334 27.69 -4.32 4.56
C ASP A 334 26.66 -3.42 3.88
N GLU A 335 26.89 -2.11 4.01
CA GLU A 335 26.04 -1.06 3.44
C GLU A 335 25.92 -1.17 1.92
N SER A 336 27.00 -1.56 1.23
CA SER A 336 27.01 -1.72 -0.23
C SER A 336 26.06 -2.82 -0.70
N THR A 337 26.05 -3.97 -0.03
CA THR A 337 25.16 -5.08 -0.39
C THR A 337 23.72 -4.73 -0.07
N LEU A 338 23.45 -4.08 1.07
CA LEU A 338 22.09 -3.61 1.39
C LEU A 338 21.58 -2.63 0.34
N ARG A 339 22.40 -1.64 -0.04
CA ARG A 339 22.06 -0.66 -1.07
C ARG A 339 21.75 -1.33 -2.41
N HIS A 340 22.59 -2.27 -2.85
CA HIS A 340 22.38 -3.00 -4.09
C HIS A 340 21.10 -3.86 -4.03
N TRP A 341 20.85 -4.50 -2.89
CA TRP A 341 19.63 -5.26 -2.67
C TRP A 341 18.39 -4.35 -2.77
N LEU A 342 18.41 -3.17 -2.15
CA LEU A 342 17.30 -2.21 -2.22
C LEU A 342 17.06 -1.71 -3.65
N ALA A 343 18.11 -1.32 -4.36
CA ALA A 343 18.00 -0.84 -5.74
C ALA A 343 17.36 -1.89 -6.66
N THR A 344 17.86 -3.13 -6.59
CA THR A 344 17.33 -4.23 -7.40
C THR A 344 15.92 -4.66 -6.98
N TYR A 345 15.59 -4.61 -5.69
CA TYR A 345 14.24 -4.93 -5.21
C TYR A 345 13.22 -3.87 -5.59
N VAL A 346 13.57 -2.58 -5.48
CA VAL A 346 12.68 -1.48 -5.89
C VAL A 346 12.39 -1.55 -7.38
N GLU A 347 13.40 -1.77 -8.23
CA GLU A 347 13.20 -1.97 -9.67
C GLU A 347 12.32 -3.20 -9.96
N PHE A 348 12.57 -4.31 -9.27
CA PHE A 348 11.75 -5.53 -9.40
C PHE A 348 10.29 -5.28 -9.01
N TYR A 349 10.05 -4.66 -7.86
CA TYR A 349 8.70 -4.37 -7.38
C TYR A 349 8.00 -3.39 -8.31
N ASP A 350 8.69 -2.36 -8.80
CA ASP A 350 8.16 -1.40 -9.76
C ASP A 350 7.69 -2.11 -11.04
N ARG A 351 8.55 -2.95 -11.64
CA ARG A 351 8.22 -3.72 -12.85
C ARG A 351 6.98 -4.59 -12.69
N TYR A 352 6.79 -5.20 -11.53
CA TYR A 352 5.76 -6.21 -11.30
C TYR A 352 4.62 -5.77 -10.38
N SER A 353 4.54 -4.48 -10.01
CA SER A 353 3.57 -3.99 -9.02
C SER A 353 2.13 -4.33 -9.40
N GLY A 354 1.75 -4.16 -10.67
CA GLY A 354 0.41 -4.49 -11.15
C GLY A 354 0.08 -5.99 -11.16
N CYS A 355 1.10 -6.86 -11.26
CA CYS A 355 0.92 -8.30 -11.04
C CYS A 355 0.73 -8.57 -9.55
N ILE A 356 1.61 -8.02 -8.71
CA ILE A 356 1.58 -8.20 -7.25
C ILE A 356 0.27 -7.73 -6.64
N GLU A 357 -0.23 -6.58 -7.08
CA GLU A 357 -1.53 -6.03 -6.69
C GLU A 357 -2.68 -6.97 -7.06
N ALA A 358 -2.57 -7.74 -8.14
CA ALA A 358 -3.65 -8.62 -8.60
C ALA A 358 -4.04 -9.68 -7.54
N TRP A 359 -3.08 -10.24 -6.81
CA TRP A 359 -3.34 -11.16 -5.70
C TRP A 359 -3.40 -10.48 -4.33
N VAL A 360 -2.75 -9.32 -4.15
CA VAL A 360 -2.85 -8.54 -2.90
C VAL A 360 -4.25 -7.96 -2.70
N GLU A 361 -4.95 -7.59 -3.78
CA GLU A 361 -6.29 -7.02 -3.75
C GLU A 361 -7.40 -8.06 -4.00
N GLY A 362 -7.06 -9.35 -4.08
CA GLY A 362 -8.05 -10.41 -4.33
C GLY A 362 -8.76 -10.25 -5.68
N THR A 363 -8.05 -9.76 -6.71
CA THR A 363 -8.66 -9.57 -8.04
C THR A 363 -8.72 -10.86 -8.87
N THR A 364 -8.07 -11.92 -8.37
CA THR A 364 -8.07 -13.28 -8.90
C THR A 364 -8.39 -14.27 -7.78
N ASP A 365 -9.19 -15.28 -8.09
CA ASP A 365 -9.52 -16.39 -7.19
C ASP A 365 -8.71 -17.65 -7.52
N ASP A 366 -7.70 -17.53 -8.40
CA ASP A 366 -6.80 -18.61 -8.77
C ASP A 366 -5.97 -19.08 -7.56
N PRO A 367 -6.14 -20.32 -7.09
CA PRO A 367 -5.46 -20.79 -5.88
C PRO A 367 -3.94 -20.78 -5.99
N THR A 368 -3.39 -20.99 -7.18
CA THR A 368 -1.94 -21.01 -7.40
C THR A 368 -1.38 -19.59 -7.34
N ILE A 369 -2.02 -18.63 -7.99
CA ILE A 369 -1.59 -17.22 -7.95
C ILE A 369 -1.73 -16.65 -6.52
N VAL A 370 -2.81 -16.99 -5.80
CA VAL A 370 -2.98 -16.62 -4.40
C VAL A 370 -1.88 -17.23 -3.54
N GLY A 371 -1.60 -18.53 -3.68
CA GLY A 371 -0.54 -19.21 -2.94
C GLY A 371 0.87 -18.67 -3.22
N ILE A 372 1.16 -18.27 -4.47
CA ILE A 372 2.38 -17.53 -4.83
C ILE A 372 2.52 -16.25 -4.02
N GLY A 373 1.44 -15.46 -3.97
CA GLY A 373 1.42 -14.20 -3.26
C GLY A 373 1.59 -14.36 -1.76
N GLU A 374 0.84 -15.27 -1.15
CA GLU A 374 0.86 -15.53 0.29
C GLU A 374 2.22 -16.09 0.73
N ASN A 375 2.67 -17.21 0.14
CA ASN A 375 3.93 -17.83 0.51
C ASN A 375 5.12 -16.89 0.24
N GLY A 376 5.20 -16.31 -0.97
CA GLY A 376 6.32 -15.44 -1.35
C GLY A 376 6.44 -14.22 -0.46
N GLN A 377 5.31 -13.65 -0.02
CA GLN A 377 5.31 -12.52 0.91
C GLN A 377 5.80 -12.91 2.31
N VAL A 378 5.34 -14.05 2.84
CA VAL A 378 5.80 -14.52 4.16
C VAL A 378 7.29 -14.81 4.14
N MET A 379 7.81 -15.46 3.09
CA MET A 379 9.23 -15.73 2.96
C MET A 379 10.07 -14.45 2.90
N MET A 380 9.59 -13.43 2.18
CA MET A 380 10.24 -12.12 2.12
C MET A 380 10.27 -11.43 3.50
N ASP A 381 9.16 -11.47 4.24
CA ASP A 381 9.07 -10.87 5.58
C ASP A 381 9.96 -11.61 6.60
N ILE A 382 10.04 -12.95 6.53
CA ILE A 382 10.97 -13.75 7.34
C ILE A 382 12.43 -13.38 7.02
N GLY A 383 12.78 -13.25 5.73
CA GLY A 383 14.12 -12.86 5.32
C GLY A 383 14.50 -11.47 5.86
N ALA A 384 13.58 -10.51 5.73
CA ALA A 384 13.72 -9.17 6.29
C ALA A 384 13.90 -9.19 7.82
N ALA A 385 13.07 -9.95 8.54
CA ALA A 385 13.17 -10.06 9.99
C ALA A 385 14.53 -10.64 10.41
N ARG A 386 15.01 -11.68 9.72
CA ARG A 386 16.32 -12.30 9.96
C ARG A 386 17.48 -11.32 9.74
N MET A 387 17.39 -10.45 8.74
CA MET A 387 18.36 -9.38 8.54
C MET A 387 18.38 -8.41 9.73
N LEU A 388 17.20 -7.96 10.17
CA LEU A 388 17.06 -6.92 11.19
C LEU A 388 17.53 -7.38 12.58
N ILE A 389 17.36 -8.66 12.92
CA ILE A 389 17.81 -9.20 14.23
C ILE A 389 19.31 -9.54 14.30
N ARG A 390 20.06 -9.45 13.19
CA ARG A 390 21.50 -9.78 13.16
C ARG A 390 22.40 -8.65 13.67
N GLY A 391 21.95 -7.41 13.56
CA GLY A 391 22.75 -6.22 13.90
C GLY A 391 22.57 -5.76 15.36
N PRO A 392 23.51 -4.95 15.88
CA PRO A 392 23.32 -4.29 17.16
C PRO A 392 22.11 -3.34 17.05
N CYS A 393 21.06 -3.63 17.82
CA CYS A 393 19.85 -2.84 17.82
C CYS A 393 19.84 -1.92 19.05
N PRO A 394 19.72 -0.59 18.88
CA PRO A 394 19.71 0.35 20.00
C PRO A 394 18.47 0.18 20.88
N TYR A 395 17.44 -0.50 20.38
CA TYR A 395 16.17 -0.71 21.04
C TYR A 395 15.61 -2.10 20.68
N PRO A 396 15.06 -2.87 21.63
CA PRO A 396 14.50 -4.20 21.33
C PRO A 396 13.16 -4.07 20.58
N PHE A 397 13.19 -4.03 19.25
CA PHE A 397 11.98 -4.02 18.43
C PHE A 397 11.30 -5.39 18.37
N ASP A 398 9.99 -5.40 18.13
CA ASP A 398 9.29 -6.60 17.65
C ASP A 398 9.83 -6.95 16.24
N PRO A 399 10.43 -8.13 16.04
CA PRO A 399 11.10 -8.46 14.78
C PRO A 399 10.12 -8.64 13.62
N VAL A 400 8.89 -9.07 13.91
CA VAL A 400 7.84 -9.27 12.92
C VAL A 400 7.31 -7.93 12.44
N VAL A 401 6.98 -7.03 13.37
CA VAL A 401 6.55 -5.67 13.02
C VAL A 401 7.67 -4.90 12.32
N SER A 402 8.92 -5.11 12.69
CA SER A 402 10.08 -4.51 12.03
C SER A 402 10.18 -4.91 10.56
N ALA A 403 9.94 -6.20 10.24
CA ALA A 403 9.88 -6.66 8.85
C ALA A 403 8.71 -6.00 8.08
N LEU A 404 7.56 -5.80 8.72
CA LEU A 404 6.43 -5.09 8.11
C LEU A 404 6.75 -3.61 7.83
N ILE A 405 7.49 -2.96 8.72
CA ILE A 405 7.99 -1.59 8.50
C ILE A 405 8.96 -1.57 7.33
N LEU A 406 9.90 -2.53 7.24
CA LEU A 406 10.81 -2.64 6.11
C LEU A 406 10.06 -2.87 4.80
N ARG A 407 9.09 -3.80 4.78
CA ARG A 407 8.20 -4.02 3.63
C ARG A 407 7.48 -2.75 3.23
N ALA A 408 6.95 -2.00 4.19
CA ALA A 408 6.28 -0.73 3.92
C ALA A 408 7.24 0.32 3.34
N LEU A 409 8.46 0.42 3.88
CA LEU A 409 9.51 1.27 3.34
C LEU A 409 9.78 0.93 1.87
N VAL A 410 10.11 -0.31 1.56
CA VAL A 410 10.58 -0.68 0.20
C VAL A 410 9.47 -0.77 -0.84
N THR A 411 8.21 -0.90 -0.44
CA THR A 411 7.07 -1.00 -1.40
C THR A 411 6.28 0.30 -1.53
N ARG A 412 6.04 1.03 -0.43
CA ARG A 412 5.16 2.21 -0.45
C ARG A 412 5.92 3.52 -0.58
N VAL A 413 7.10 3.66 0.03
CA VAL A 413 7.86 4.93 -0.02
C VAL A 413 8.33 5.26 -1.44
N PRO A 414 8.87 4.34 -2.25
CA PRO A 414 9.20 4.63 -3.65
C PRO A 414 8.01 5.13 -4.46
N GLN A 415 6.84 4.50 -4.29
CA GLN A 415 5.62 4.95 -4.97
C GLN A 415 5.18 6.34 -4.49
N ALA A 416 5.21 6.59 -3.17
CA ALA A 416 4.81 7.88 -2.60
C ALA A 416 5.76 9.01 -3.01
N ALA A 417 7.05 8.70 -3.14
CA ALA A 417 8.07 9.60 -3.65
C ALA A 417 7.81 10.04 -5.10
N LEU A 418 7.34 9.13 -5.96
CA LEU A 418 6.94 9.45 -7.34
C LEU A 418 5.66 10.30 -7.43
N GLU A 419 4.80 10.22 -6.40
CA GLU A 419 3.53 10.97 -6.31
C GLU A 419 3.71 12.39 -5.76
N MET A 420 4.91 12.75 -5.28
CA MET A 420 5.20 14.08 -4.75
C MET A 420 5.14 15.17 -5.86
N PRO A 421 4.82 16.43 -5.51
CA PRO A 421 4.87 17.55 -6.47
C PRO A 421 6.24 17.72 -7.12
N GLU A 422 7.31 17.51 -6.35
CA GLU A 422 8.68 17.35 -6.82
C GLU A 422 9.08 15.89 -6.59
N PRO A 423 8.95 15.01 -7.62
CA PRO A 423 9.21 13.59 -7.46
C PRO A 423 10.66 13.30 -7.10
N ILE A 424 10.84 12.35 -6.18
CA ILE A 424 12.15 11.78 -5.86
C ILE A 424 12.29 10.46 -6.64
N VAL A 425 13.39 10.30 -7.36
CA VAL A 425 13.61 9.19 -8.29
C VAL A 425 14.91 8.43 -8.01
N ASP A 426 14.98 7.20 -8.52
CA ASP A 426 16.19 6.39 -8.62
C ASP A 426 17.05 6.39 -7.34
N ASP A 427 18.30 6.83 -7.45
CA ASP A 427 19.29 6.83 -6.37
C ASP A 427 18.82 7.61 -5.13
N GLN A 428 18.08 8.71 -5.28
CA GLN A 428 17.62 9.50 -4.13
C GLN A 428 16.60 8.74 -3.28
N VAL A 429 15.76 7.90 -3.90
CA VAL A 429 14.85 7.01 -3.18
C VAL A 429 15.67 5.97 -2.41
N ILE A 430 16.71 5.41 -3.02
CA ILE A 430 17.58 4.44 -2.36
C ILE A 430 18.31 5.07 -1.16
N GLU A 431 18.81 6.30 -1.28
CA GLU A 431 19.40 7.04 -0.15
C GLU A 431 18.39 7.28 0.98
N LEU A 432 17.15 7.61 0.65
CA LEU A 432 16.09 7.79 1.63
C LEU A 432 15.82 6.47 2.38
N LEU A 433 15.69 5.35 1.65
CA LEU A 433 15.49 4.03 2.26
C LEU A 433 16.66 3.65 3.16
N MET A 434 17.90 3.85 2.70
CA MET A 434 19.11 3.61 3.49
C MET A 434 19.13 4.46 4.76
N THR A 435 18.81 5.75 4.65
CA THR A 435 18.74 6.68 5.78
C THR A 435 17.70 6.22 6.80
N CYS A 436 16.49 5.86 6.35
CA CYS A 436 15.42 5.36 7.20
C CYS A 436 15.80 4.05 7.91
N ILE A 437 16.43 3.10 7.21
CA ILE A 437 16.83 1.82 7.80
C ILE A 437 17.93 2.03 8.85
N ARG A 438 18.99 2.78 8.50
CA ARG A 438 20.13 3.03 9.39
C ARG A 438 19.74 3.80 10.65
N ARG A 439 18.93 4.85 10.50
CA ARG A 439 18.46 5.64 11.63
C ARG A 439 17.39 4.88 12.42
N GLY A 440 16.34 4.44 11.74
CA GLY A 440 15.14 3.91 12.36
C GLY A 440 15.32 2.57 13.07
N PHE A 441 16.13 1.65 12.54
CA PHE A 441 16.38 0.35 13.17
C PHE A 441 17.69 0.27 13.94
N PHE A 442 18.69 1.09 13.60
CA PHE A 442 20.06 0.96 14.15
C PHE A 442 20.56 2.22 14.87
N GLY A 443 19.81 3.33 14.86
CA GLY A 443 20.19 4.56 15.56
C GLY A 443 21.47 5.22 15.02
N LEU A 444 21.82 4.95 13.75
CA LEU A 444 23.04 5.45 13.12
C LEU A 444 22.75 6.78 12.40
N SER A 445 23.52 7.83 12.73
CA SER A 445 23.33 9.21 12.24
C SER A 445 23.56 9.39 10.74
#